data_AF-A0A4R1B927-F1
#
_entry.id   AF-A0A4R1B927-F1
#
_cell.length_a   1.000
_cell.length_b   1.000
_cell.length_c   1.000
_cell.angle_alpha   90.00
_cell.angle_beta   90.00
_cell.angle_gamma   90.00
#
_symmetry.space_group_name_H-M   'P 1'
#
loop_
_entity.id
_entity.type
_entity.pdbx_description
1 polymer ?
#
loop_
_entity_poly.entity_id
_entity_poly.type
_entity_poly.pdbx_seq_one_letter_code
_entity_poly.pdbx_strand_id
1 'polypeptide(L)'
;MIKPTAMFIILFSLTLNASAFRLEPNVMIPTCFLQKADTLIIEPFKKVPNDIEGCGSYFAYSKKDLDKMNYLLVTSYEGFGYIKVRGKLVRLKVVSSNRKNEEFYGSSIKETYQGGGFRVIVNTKEIRQQDGEVWYHKGTILIEKETKIIQRMNVTAATGC
;
A
#
# COMPACT_ATOMS: atom_id res chain seq x y z
N MET A 1 15.49 -83.78 -26.99
CA MET A 1 14.45 -82.78 -26.64
C MET A 1 14.83 -82.14 -25.31
N ILE A 2 14.68 -80.82 -25.22
CA ILE A 2 14.79 -79.94 -24.04
C ILE A 2 16.21 -79.66 -23.52
N LYS A 3 16.74 -78.49 -23.91
CA LYS A 3 17.79 -77.73 -23.19
C LYS A 3 17.13 -76.51 -22.54
N PRO A 4 17.40 -76.26 -21.24
CA PRO A 4 17.34 -74.94 -20.64
C PRO A 4 18.73 -74.66 -19.99
N THR A 5 19.27 -73.47 -19.72
CA THR A 5 18.90 -72.06 -19.83
C THR A 5 20.26 -71.34 -19.79
N ALA A 6 20.55 -70.42 -20.70
CA ALA A 6 21.67 -69.50 -20.54
C ALA A 6 21.11 -68.10 -20.26
N MET A 7 21.35 -67.64 -19.04
CA MET A 7 21.09 -66.31 -18.52
C MET A 7 22.05 -65.32 -19.20
N PHE A 8 21.53 -64.30 -19.88
CA PHE A 8 22.35 -63.18 -20.36
C PHE A 8 21.69 -61.86 -19.98
N ILE A 9 22.46 -61.07 -19.25
CA ILE A 9 22.15 -59.75 -18.71
C ILE A 9 22.18 -58.75 -19.86
N ILE A 10 21.09 -58.03 -20.09
CA ILE A 10 21.03 -56.93 -21.07
C ILE A 10 21.42 -55.64 -20.34
N LEU A 11 22.63 -55.15 -20.62
CA LEU A 11 23.04 -53.77 -20.35
C LEU A 11 22.45 -52.87 -21.45
N PHE A 12 21.46 -52.06 -21.09
CA PHE A 12 20.92 -51.02 -21.97
C PHE A 12 21.84 -49.79 -21.90
N SER A 13 22.69 -49.61 -22.90
CA SER A 13 23.41 -48.36 -23.11
C SER A 13 22.51 -47.40 -23.90
N LEU A 14 22.03 -46.35 -23.25
CA LEU A 14 21.38 -45.24 -23.94
C LEU A 14 22.46 -44.38 -24.61
N THR A 15 22.55 -44.45 -25.93
CA THR A 15 23.25 -43.47 -26.73
C THR A 15 22.37 -42.23 -26.90
N LEU A 16 22.79 -41.12 -26.28
CA LEU A 16 22.23 -39.80 -26.54
C LEU A 16 22.60 -39.37 -27.96
N ASN A 17 21.63 -39.37 -28.88
CA ASN A 17 21.79 -38.68 -30.16
C ASN A 17 21.70 -37.16 -29.92
N ALA A 18 22.85 -36.49 -29.98
CA ALA A 18 22.93 -35.04 -30.01
C ALA A 18 22.56 -34.55 -31.42
N SER A 19 21.27 -34.30 -31.64
CA SER A 19 20.81 -33.59 -32.84
C SER A 19 21.14 -32.10 -32.67
N ALA A 20 22.11 -31.62 -33.45
CA ALA A 20 22.52 -30.23 -33.51
C ALA A 20 21.34 -29.33 -33.92
N PHE A 21 20.79 -28.60 -32.95
CA PHE A 21 19.77 -27.57 -33.20
C PHE A 21 20.45 -26.33 -33.78
N ARG A 22 20.19 -26.09 -35.07
CA ARG A 22 20.69 -24.95 -35.82
C ARG A 22 19.98 -23.69 -35.31
N LEU A 23 20.73 -22.78 -34.67
CA LEU A 23 20.21 -21.49 -34.22
C LEU A 23 20.10 -20.54 -35.42
N GLU A 24 18.88 -20.17 -35.77
CA GLU A 24 18.59 -19.05 -36.68
C GLU A 24 18.94 -17.73 -35.96
N PRO A 25 19.81 -16.87 -36.52
CA PRO A 25 20.12 -15.58 -35.91
C PRO A 25 19.05 -14.58 -36.36
N ASN A 26 17.95 -14.44 -35.61
CA ASN A 26 17.11 -13.23 -35.48
C ASN A 26 15.76 -13.48 -34.79
N VAL A 27 15.75 -14.25 -33.70
CA VAL A 27 14.58 -14.23 -32.81
C VAL A 27 14.68 -13.01 -31.92
N MET A 28 13.95 -11.94 -32.27
CA MET A 28 13.62 -10.88 -31.31
C MET A 28 12.88 -11.53 -30.15
N ILE A 29 13.59 -11.71 -29.04
CA ILE A 29 13.03 -12.17 -27.78
C ILE A 29 12.06 -11.06 -27.34
N PRO A 30 10.73 -11.29 -27.28
CA PRO A 30 9.90 -10.36 -26.54
C PRO A 30 10.41 -10.43 -25.11
N THR A 31 10.98 -9.33 -24.63
CA THR A 31 11.40 -9.20 -23.25
C THR A 31 10.17 -9.50 -22.43
N CYS A 32 10.10 -10.73 -21.91
CA CYS A 32 9.09 -11.12 -20.96
C CYS A 32 9.42 -10.27 -19.74
N PHE A 33 8.81 -9.09 -19.67
CA PHE A 33 8.80 -8.27 -18.49
C PHE A 33 8.15 -9.14 -17.43
N LEU A 34 9.00 -9.76 -16.59
CA LEU A 34 8.60 -10.19 -15.27
C LEU A 34 8.13 -8.93 -14.53
N GLN A 35 6.88 -8.54 -14.75
CA GLN A 35 6.20 -7.60 -13.88
C GLN A 35 6.07 -8.31 -12.55
N LYS A 36 7.05 -8.05 -11.67
CA LYS A 36 6.91 -8.27 -10.24
C LYS A 36 5.51 -7.79 -9.87
N ALA A 37 4.72 -8.64 -9.23
CA ALA A 37 3.42 -8.25 -8.74
C ALA A 37 3.63 -7.09 -7.76
N ASP A 38 3.52 -5.87 -8.26
CA ASP A 38 3.72 -4.63 -7.51
C ASP A 38 2.58 -4.57 -6.49
N THR A 39 2.89 -5.07 -5.29
CA THR A 39 2.01 -4.93 -4.15
C THR A 39 1.84 -3.44 -3.92
N LEU A 40 0.60 -2.98 -4.03
CA LEU A 40 0.26 -1.58 -3.93
C LEU A 40 0.35 -1.16 -2.47
N ILE A 41 1.43 -0.46 -2.12
CA ILE A 41 1.73 -0.05 -0.75
C ILE A 41 1.66 1.48 -0.67
N ILE A 42 1.05 2.00 0.39
CA ILE A 42 1.18 3.43 0.71
C ILE A 42 2.55 3.70 1.28
N GLU A 43 3.23 4.66 0.66
CA GLU A 43 4.53 5.11 1.08
C GLU A 43 4.39 6.30 2.05
N PRO A 44 5.24 6.38 3.09
CA PRO A 44 5.34 7.62 3.86
C PRO A 44 5.92 8.74 3.00
N PHE A 45 5.49 9.97 3.26
CA PHE A 45 5.98 11.18 2.62
C PHE A 45 6.16 12.31 3.63
N LYS A 46 7.13 13.19 3.35
CA LYS A 46 7.51 14.30 4.24
C LYS A 46 7.05 15.66 3.75
N LYS A 47 7.07 15.86 2.44
CA LYS A 47 6.68 17.13 1.83
C LYS A 47 5.17 17.19 1.76
N VAL A 48 4.59 18.03 2.62
CA VAL A 48 3.17 18.36 2.61
C VAL A 48 2.90 19.33 1.45
N PRO A 49 1.90 19.07 0.60
CA PRO A 49 1.49 20.02 -0.45
C PRO A 49 1.07 21.38 0.11
N ASN A 50 1.39 22.47 -0.59
CA ASN A 50 1.09 23.84 -0.14
C ASN A 50 -0.41 24.17 -0.05
N ASP A 51 -1.28 23.35 -0.65
CA ASP A 51 -2.72 23.52 -0.47
C ASP A 51 -3.21 22.95 0.87
N ILE A 52 -2.39 22.16 1.57
CA ILE A 52 -2.60 21.81 2.97
C ILE A 52 -1.88 22.87 3.83
N GLU A 53 -2.39 24.09 3.81
CA GLU A 53 -1.97 25.18 4.70
C GLU A 53 -3.09 25.47 5.71
N GLY A 54 -2.74 25.55 7.00
CA GLY A 54 -3.70 25.78 8.09
C GLY A 54 -4.24 24.50 8.74
N CYS A 55 -5.54 24.49 9.04
CA CYS A 55 -6.22 23.45 9.80
C CYS A 55 -6.18 22.08 9.10
N GLY A 56 -5.65 21.07 9.78
CA GLY A 56 -5.53 19.75 9.18
C GLY A 56 -5.21 18.63 10.16
N SER A 57 -5.19 17.42 9.62
CA SER A 57 -4.80 16.21 10.33
C SER A 57 -3.67 15.51 9.60
N TYR A 58 -2.64 15.15 10.37
CA TYR A 58 -1.42 14.50 9.90
C TYR A 58 -1.36 13.11 10.51
N PHE A 59 -1.39 12.07 9.67
CA PHE A 59 -1.46 10.68 10.11
C PHE A 59 -0.14 9.97 9.85
N ALA A 60 0.36 9.23 10.84
CA ALA A 60 1.55 8.39 10.73
C ALA A 60 1.39 7.09 11.52
N TYR A 61 2.33 6.14 11.37
CA TYR A 61 2.29 4.89 12.14
C TYR A 61 2.40 5.11 13.65
N SER A 62 3.19 6.10 14.08
CA SER A 62 3.46 6.38 15.48
C SER A 62 3.69 7.86 15.74
N LYS A 63 3.68 8.28 17.02
CA LYS A 63 4.09 9.64 17.41
C LYS A 63 5.51 9.98 16.94
N LYS A 64 6.45 9.03 17.05
CA LYS A 64 7.83 9.21 16.59
C LYS A 64 7.90 9.46 15.08
N ASP A 65 6.98 8.91 14.30
CA ASP A 65 6.89 9.16 12.87
C ASP A 65 6.29 10.54 12.57
N LEU A 66 5.34 11.01 13.37
CA LEU A 66 4.86 12.40 13.30
C LEU A 66 5.99 13.40 13.57
N ASP A 67 6.79 13.17 14.62
CA ASP A 67 7.93 14.02 14.97
C ASP A 67 9.01 14.05 13.86
N LYS A 68 9.09 12.98 13.06
CA LYS A 68 9.98 12.86 11.89
C LYS A 68 9.33 13.31 10.58
N MET A 69 8.10 13.81 10.64
CA MET A 69 7.28 14.21 9.50
C MET A 69 7.06 13.09 8.47
N ASN A 70 7.00 11.84 8.91
CA ASN A 70 6.77 10.67 8.06
C ASN A 70 5.27 10.37 7.97
N TYR A 71 4.56 11.07 7.09
CA TYR A 71 3.10 10.98 7.00
C TYR A 71 2.65 9.90 6.02
N LEU A 72 1.58 9.19 6.37
CA LEU A 72 0.87 8.23 5.51
C LEU A 72 -0.32 8.87 4.79
N LEU A 73 -0.94 9.84 5.45
CA LEU A 73 -2.06 10.63 4.98
C LEU A 73 -1.94 12.01 5.62
N VAL A 74 -2.24 13.05 4.85
CA VAL A 74 -2.50 14.39 5.36
C VAL A 74 -3.86 14.86 4.84
N THR A 75 -4.65 15.51 5.68
CA THR A 75 -5.99 16.00 5.31
C THR A 75 -6.17 17.44 5.73
N SER A 76 -6.81 18.24 4.87
CA SER A 76 -7.28 19.58 5.18
C SER A 76 -8.71 19.54 5.69
N TYR A 77 -9.04 20.45 6.61
CA TYR A 77 -10.41 20.64 7.10
C TYR A 77 -11.37 21.15 6.00
N GLU A 78 -10.84 21.62 4.87
CA GLU A 78 -11.60 21.96 3.66
C GLU A 78 -12.06 20.73 2.87
N GLY A 79 -11.79 19.51 3.34
CA GLY A 79 -12.37 18.28 2.80
C GLY A 79 -11.57 17.62 1.68
N PHE A 80 -10.24 17.71 1.74
CA PHE A 80 -9.35 16.96 0.85
C PHE A 80 -8.12 16.45 1.59
N GLY A 81 -7.35 15.57 0.94
CA GLY A 81 -6.13 15.04 1.51
C GLY A 81 -5.23 14.37 0.48
N TYR A 82 -4.09 13.88 0.95
CA TYR A 82 -3.06 13.28 0.11
C TYR A 82 -2.51 12.00 0.70
N ILE A 83 -2.33 11.01 -0.17
CA ILE A 83 -1.54 9.79 0.08
C ILE A 83 -0.42 9.70 -0.96
N LYS A 84 0.63 8.92 -0.68
CA LYS A 84 1.68 8.64 -1.67
C LYS A 84 1.64 7.18 -2.10
N VAL A 85 1.58 6.97 -3.42
CA VAL A 85 1.52 5.64 -4.04
C VAL A 85 2.44 5.59 -5.25
N ARG A 86 3.33 4.60 -5.31
CA ARG A 86 4.29 4.42 -6.42
C ARG A 86 5.08 5.71 -6.69
N GLY A 87 5.61 6.31 -5.63
CA GLY A 87 6.37 7.56 -5.72
C GLY A 87 5.54 8.84 -5.94
N LYS A 88 4.24 8.74 -6.26
CA LYS A 88 3.40 9.89 -6.64
C LYS A 88 2.38 10.24 -5.55
N LEU A 89 2.18 11.54 -5.33
CA LEU A 89 1.09 12.02 -4.48
C LEU A 89 -0.24 11.92 -5.21
N VAL A 90 -1.24 11.38 -4.53
CA VAL A 90 -2.61 11.23 -5.01
C VAL A 90 -3.50 12.10 -4.15
N ARG A 91 -4.17 13.07 -4.78
CA ARG A 91 -5.17 13.90 -4.13
C ARG A 91 -6.47 13.12 -3.95
N LEU A 92 -7.06 13.28 -2.77
CA LEU A 92 -8.32 12.66 -2.37
C LEU A 92 -9.30 13.74 -1.94
N LYS A 93 -10.59 13.54 -2.21
CA LYS A 93 -11.70 14.40 -1.75
C LYS A 93 -12.52 13.65 -0.71
N VAL A 94 -12.96 14.33 0.34
CA VAL A 94 -13.90 13.77 1.32
C VAL A 94 -15.23 13.48 0.64
N VAL A 95 -15.78 12.29 0.90
CA VAL A 95 -17.09 11.86 0.39
C VAL A 95 -18.06 11.49 1.51
N SER A 96 -17.55 11.30 2.73
CA SER A 96 -18.36 11.07 3.93
C SER A 96 -17.54 11.49 5.15
N SER A 97 -18.15 12.20 6.08
CA SER A 97 -17.55 12.53 7.39
C SER A 97 -18.66 12.55 8.44
N ASN A 98 -18.35 12.04 9.64
CA ASN A 98 -19.19 12.22 10.82
C ASN A 98 -18.60 13.27 11.78
N ARG A 99 -17.54 13.98 11.37
CA ARG A 99 -16.93 15.04 12.18
C ARG A 99 -18.00 16.09 12.46
N LYS A 100 -18.26 16.34 13.74
CA LYS A 100 -19.15 17.42 14.19
C LYS A 100 -18.29 18.65 14.46
N ASN A 101 -18.83 19.84 14.21
CA ASN A 101 -18.14 21.12 14.48
C ASN A 101 -17.83 21.35 15.97
N GLU A 102 -18.47 20.58 16.86
CA GLU A 102 -18.23 20.60 18.31
C GLU A 102 -17.53 19.29 18.69
N GLU A 103 -16.20 19.28 18.65
CA GLU A 103 -15.38 18.13 19.05
C GLU A 103 -15.39 18.00 20.58
N PHE A 104 -16.28 17.16 21.10
CA PHE A 104 -16.21 16.71 22.48
C PHE A 104 -15.04 15.74 22.64
N TYR A 105 -14.25 15.93 23.69
CA TYR A 105 -13.13 15.05 24.05
C TYR A 105 -13.54 13.57 23.98
N GLY A 106 -12.79 12.78 23.22
CA GLY A 106 -13.03 11.34 23.06
C GLY A 106 -14.05 10.96 21.98
N SER A 107 -14.44 11.91 21.12
CA SER A 107 -15.26 11.63 19.95
C SER A 107 -14.54 10.73 18.94
N SER A 108 -15.30 9.82 18.33
CA SER A 108 -14.82 8.97 17.23
C SER A 108 -15.11 9.63 15.89
N ILE A 109 -14.06 9.93 15.14
CA ILE A 109 -14.10 10.51 13.82
C ILE A 109 -13.94 9.39 12.79
N LYS A 110 -14.89 9.29 11.87
CA LYS A 110 -14.89 8.43 10.70
C LYS A 110 -15.04 9.28 9.45
N GLU A 111 -14.01 9.27 8.63
CA GLU A 111 -13.97 10.00 7.36
C GLU A 111 -13.65 9.05 6.22
N THR A 112 -14.23 9.30 5.06
CA THR A 112 -13.96 8.56 3.83
C THR A 112 -13.57 9.53 2.75
N TYR A 113 -12.43 9.25 2.13
CA TYR A 113 -11.85 10.03 1.05
C TYR A 113 -11.75 9.18 -0.21
N GLN A 114 -11.91 9.81 -1.38
CA GLN A 114 -11.79 9.15 -2.67
C GLN A 114 -10.97 9.98 -3.67
N GLY A 115 -10.16 9.31 -4.48
CA GLY A 115 -9.37 9.94 -5.53
C GLY A 115 -8.34 8.98 -6.13
N GLY A 116 -7.97 9.17 -7.39
CA GLY A 116 -6.98 8.32 -8.08
C GLY A 116 -7.32 6.83 -8.13
N GLY A 117 -8.60 6.46 -8.03
CA GLY A 117 -9.07 5.07 -7.95
C GLY A 117 -8.97 4.44 -6.55
N PHE A 118 -8.62 5.21 -5.53
CA PHE A 118 -8.55 4.77 -4.15
C PHE A 118 -9.75 5.25 -3.34
N ARG A 119 -10.15 4.42 -2.37
CA ARG A 119 -11.03 4.79 -1.26
C ARG A 119 -10.26 4.63 0.04
N VAL A 120 -10.12 5.72 0.80
CA VAL A 120 -9.39 5.76 2.06
C VAL A 120 -10.39 6.04 3.18
N ILE A 121 -10.51 5.10 4.11
CA ILE A 121 -11.43 5.18 5.25
C ILE A 121 -10.58 5.35 6.50
N VAL A 122 -10.74 6.50 7.14
CA VAL A 122 -10.08 6.86 8.40
C VAL A 122 -11.09 6.64 9.51
N ASN A 123 -10.69 5.92 10.56
CA ASN A 123 -11.47 5.78 11.78
C ASN A 123 -10.55 6.02 12.97
N THR A 124 -10.75 7.11 13.70
CA THR A 124 -9.90 7.52 14.80
C THR A 124 -10.71 7.99 15.99
N LYS A 125 -10.13 7.88 17.17
CA LYS A 125 -10.65 8.44 18.41
C LYS A 125 -9.61 9.35 19.01
N GLU A 126 -10.05 10.50 19.50
CA GLU A 126 -9.18 11.37 20.29
C GLU A 126 -8.69 10.66 21.55
N ILE A 127 -7.39 10.78 21.83
CA ILE A 127 -6.75 10.15 22.99
C ILE A 127 -6.23 11.15 24.01
N ARG A 128 -5.92 12.38 23.57
CA ARG A 128 -5.34 13.44 24.41
C ARG A 128 -5.25 14.74 23.61
N GLN A 129 -5.49 15.86 24.27
CA GLN A 129 -5.06 17.19 23.82
C GLN A 129 -3.65 17.49 24.38
N GLN A 130 -2.77 18.11 23.58
CA GLN A 130 -1.45 18.54 24.03
C GLN A 130 -1.20 19.99 23.58
N ASP A 131 -0.74 20.82 24.51
CA ASP A 131 -0.26 22.21 24.29
C ASP A 131 -1.10 23.04 23.32
N GLY A 132 -2.17 23.64 23.83
CA GLY A 132 -3.02 24.56 23.09
C GLY A 132 -3.88 23.85 22.04
N GLU A 133 -3.49 23.99 20.78
CA GLU A 133 -4.31 23.85 19.58
C GLU A 133 -4.07 22.53 18.81
N VAL A 134 -3.43 21.55 19.47
CA VAL A 134 -3.13 20.23 18.89
C VAL A 134 -3.82 19.08 19.64
N TRP A 135 -4.62 18.31 18.92
CA TRP A 135 -5.29 17.11 19.39
C TRP A 135 -4.67 15.86 18.78
N TYR A 136 -4.38 14.88 19.64
CA TYR A 136 -3.88 13.59 19.21
C TYR A 136 -5.01 12.57 19.13
N HIS A 137 -5.03 11.83 18.02
CA HIS A 137 -5.96 10.73 17.81
C HIS A 137 -5.20 9.42 17.56
N LYS A 138 -5.87 8.30 17.84
CA LYS A 138 -5.42 6.96 17.43
C LYS A 138 -6.53 6.23 16.72
N GLY A 139 -6.15 5.37 15.80
CA GLY A 139 -7.11 4.50 15.13
C GLY A 139 -6.53 3.79 13.93
N THR A 140 -7.31 3.70 12.87
CA THR A 140 -7.00 2.90 11.68
C THR A 140 -7.23 3.68 10.39
N ILE A 141 -6.37 3.44 9.41
CA ILE A 141 -6.60 3.78 8.01
C ILE A 141 -6.80 2.48 7.24
N LEU A 142 -7.91 2.40 6.53
CA LEU A 142 -8.22 1.33 5.58
C LEU A 142 -8.16 1.89 4.17
N ILE A 143 -7.48 1.20 3.28
CA ILE A 143 -7.30 1.63 1.90
C ILE A 143 -7.78 0.55 0.98
N GLU A 144 -8.59 0.96 0.03
CA GLU A 144 -9.23 0.09 -0.94
C GLU A 144 -8.98 0.60 -2.34
N LYS A 145 -8.85 -0.34 -3.27
CA LYS A 145 -8.83 -0.10 -4.71
C LYS A 145 -9.75 -1.13 -5.36
N GLU A 146 -10.64 -0.69 -6.24
CA GLU A 146 -11.60 -1.57 -6.91
C GLU A 146 -12.37 -2.46 -5.91
N THR A 147 -12.78 -1.89 -4.77
CA THR A 147 -13.48 -2.56 -3.66
C THR A 147 -12.68 -3.63 -2.90
N LYS A 148 -11.41 -3.86 -3.26
CA LYS A 148 -10.51 -4.74 -2.51
C LYS A 148 -9.72 -3.93 -1.49
N ILE A 149 -9.65 -4.44 -0.26
CA ILE A 149 -8.76 -3.90 0.77
C ILE A 149 -7.33 -4.20 0.36
N ILE A 150 -6.53 -3.15 0.15
CA ILE A 150 -5.10 -3.28 -0.18
C ILE A 150 -4.22 -3.10 1.05
N GLN A 151 -4.65 -2.28 2.01
CA GLN A 151 -3.87 -2.03 3.22
C GLN A 151 -4.77 -1.62 4.39
N ARG A 152 -4.41 -2.08 5.59
CA ARG A 152 -4.97 -1.61 6.86
C ARG A 152 -3.81 -1.28 7.79
N MET A 153 -3.81 -0.08 8.36
CA MET A 153 -2.73 0.42 9.19
C MET A 153 -3.29 1.00 10.48
N ASN A 154 -2.64 0.70 11.61
CA ASN A 154 -2.85 1.46 12.84
C ASN A 154 -2.08 2.77 12.73
N VAL A 155 -2.70 3.86 13.14
CA VAL A 155 -2.14 5.20 13.01
C VAL A 155 -2.30 6.01 14.28
N THR A 156 -1.37 6.96 14.45
CA THR A 156 -1.49 8.11 15.33
C THR A 156 -1.66 9.34 14.44
N ALA A 157 -2.57 10.23 14.81
CA ALA A 157 -2.77 11.49 14.12
C ALA A 157 -2.48 12.67 15.05
N ALA A 158 -1.88 13.72 14.52
CA ALA A 158 -1.88 15.05 15.10
C ALA A 158 -2.81 15.93 14.27
N THR A 159 -3.74 16.58 14.94
CA THR A 159 -4.76 17.43 14.33
C THR A 159 -4.68 18.80 14.97
N GLY A 160 -4.80 19.87 14.20
CA GLY A 160 -4.80 21.22 14.76
C GLY A 160 -5.11 22.29 13.73
N CYS A 161 -5.38 23.46 14.28
CA CYS A 161 -5.41 24.79 13.69
C CYS A 161 -4.50 25.61 14.61
#